data_AF-A0AAW2JLV3-F1
#
_entry.id   AF-A0AAW2JLV3-F1
#
_cell.length_a   1.000
_cell.length_b   1.000
_cell.length_c   1.000
_cell.angle_alpha   90.00
_cell.angle_beta   90.00
_cell.angle_gamma   90.00
#
_symmetry.space_group_name_H-M   'P 1'
#
loop_
_entity.id
_entity.type
_entity.pdbx_description
1 polymer ?
#
loop_
_entity_poly.entity_id
_entity_poly.type
_entity_poly.pdbx_seq_one_letter_code
_entity_poly.pdbx_strand_id
1 'polypeptide(L)'
;MIYYNVEHLIALRAMDVHFSVGGDMLLATMQVKPSLKDKIRDAQEKDPHLQKVKTKVQEGKNNQFIIQGDGMLLNGRRVCVPNVEELRTEIMHEAHYAPYAMHPGSTKMYRDLRPYYWWPTMKKDVAEFVARCLTCQQVKAKHQAPAGKLHLLSVPEWKWEKITVDFIVGLPRTFRKHDAIWWMWID
;
A
#
# COMPACT_ATOMS: atom_id res chain seq x y z
N MET A 1 8.98 -33.25 -25.24
CA MET A 1 9.51 -32.26 -24.27
C MET A 1 8.31 -31.57 -23.64
N ILE A 2 7.95 -31.98 -22.43
CA ILE A 2 6.79 -31.44 -21.71
C ILE A 2 7.30 -30.19 -21.00
N TYR A 3 6.94 -29.01 -21.49
CA TYR A 3 7.15 -27.76 -20.77
C TYR A 3 6.23 -27.78 -19.55
N TYR A 4 6.73 -28.32 -18.43
CA TYR A 4 6.05 -28.15 -17.15
C TYR A 4 6.14 -26.68 -16.75
N ASN A 5 4.94 -26.13 -16.60
CA ASN A 5 4.61 -24.73 -16.47
C ASN A 5 5.19 -24.15 -15.16
N VAL A 6 6.29 -23.38 -15.27
CA VAL A 6 7.01 -22.75 -14.15
C VAL A 6 6.08 -21.83 -13.33
N GLU A 7 5.02 -21.29 -13.95
CA GLU A 7 3.96 -20.51 -13.32
C GLU A 7 3.21 -21.27 -12.22
N HIS A 8 2.90 -22.56 -12.43
CA HIS A 8 2.21 -23.38 -11.44
C HIS A 8 3.09 -23.68 -10.22
N LEU A 9 4.40 -23.81 -10.40
CA LEU A 9 5.34 -24.02 -9.31
C LEU A 9 5.53 -22.75 -8.46
N ILE A 10 5.44 -21.56 -9.07
CA ILE A 10 5.48 -20.28 -8.37
C ILE A 10 4.18 -20.09 -7.56
N ALA A 11 3.02 -20.43 -8.13
CA ALA A 11 1.73 -20.36 -7.43
C ALA A 11 1.67 -21.33 -6.23
N LEU A 12 2.24 -22.53 -6.34
CA LEU A 12 2.30 -23.50 -5.25
C LEU A 12 3.29 -23.09 -4.16
N ARG A 13 4.40 -22.43 -4.50
CA ARG A 13 5.30 -21.80 -3.52
C ARG A 13 4.63 -20.66 -2.75
N ALA A 14 3.73 -19.91 -3.39
CA ALA A 14 2.94 -18.87 -2.73
C ALA A 14 1.92 -19.44 -1.71
N MET A 15 1.60 -20.74 -1.81
CA MET A 15 0.79 -21.49 -0.83
C MET A 15 1.64 -22.19 0.24
N ASP A 16 2.92 -21.83 0.37
CA ASP A 16 3.84 -22.35 1.39
C ASP A 16 4.12 -23.88 1.26
N VAL A 17 3.98 -24.41 0.04
CA VAL A 17 4.32 -25.79 -0.28
C VAL A 17 5.79 -25.86 -0.66
N HIS A 18 6.58 -26.56 0.16
CA HIS A 18 8.00 -26.80 -0.11
C HIS A 18 8.18 -28.13 -0.84
N PHE A 19 8.96 -28.08 -1.92
CA PHE A 19 9.35 -29.26 -2.70
C PHE A 19 10.84 -29.52 -2.49
N SER A 20 11.20 -30.73 -2.07
CA SER A 20 12.58 -31.22 -2.11
C SER A 20 12.67 -32.39 -3.08
N VAL A 21 13.70 -32.37 -3.92
CA VAL A 21 13.98 -33.46 -4.87
C VAL A 21 15.13 -34.26 -4.30
N GLY A 22 14.87 -35.52 -3.95
CA GLY A 22 15.87 -36.49 -3.52
C GLY A 22 15.79 -37.73 -4.41
N GLY A 23 16.66 -37.81 -5.42
CA GLY A 23 16.63 -38.90 -6.41
C GLY A 23 15.38 -38.87 -7.30
N ASP A 24 14.90 -40.05 -7.72
CA ASP A 24 13.69 -40.25 -8.54
C ASP A 24 12.37 -39.99 -7.78
N MET A 25 12.43 -39.51 -6.54
CA MET A 25 11.27 -39.29 -5.69
C MET A 25 11.09 -37.80 -5.36
N LEU A 26 9.89 -37.28 -5.68
CA LEU A 26 9.50 -35.91 -5.39
C LEU A 26 8.82 -35.88 -4.02
N LEU A 27 9.45 -35.25 -3.03
CA LEU A 27 8.87 -35.08 -1.70
C LEU A 27 8.22 -33.69 -1.61
N ALA A 28 6.90 -33.65 -1.51
CA ALA A 28 6.15 -32.43 -1.25
C ALA A 28 5.80 -32.37 0.24
N THR A 29 6.28 -31.34 0.95
CA THR A 29 5.90 -31.07 2.34
C THR A 29 4.93 -29.89 2.36
N MET A 30 3.71 -30.15 2.82
CA MET A 30 2.69 -29.13 3.02
C MET A 30 2.73 -28.69 4.49
N GLN A 31 3.14 -27.46 4.76
CA GLN A 31 3.09 -26.88 6.09
C GLN A 31 1.80 -26.08 6.25
N VAL A 32 0.91 -26.52 7.15
CA VAL A 32 -0.31 -25.77 7.47
C VAL A 32 0.04 -24.68 8.46
N LYS A 33 0.20 -23.43 7.98
CA LYS A 33 0.35 -22.26 8.86
C LYS A 33 -1.02 -21.87 9.43
N PRO A 34 -1.13 -21.50 10.72
CA PRO A 34 -2.38 -20.99 11.28
C PRO A 34 -2.80 -19.73 10.52
N SER A 35 -4.10 -19.63 10.21
CA SER A 35 -4.62 -18.50 9.47
C SER A 35 -4.43 -17.21 10.27
N LEU A 36 -4.32 -16.07 9.58
CA LEU A 36 -4.22 -14.76 10.24
C LEU A 36 -5.37 -14.54 11.25
N LYS A 37 -6.57 -15.05 10.94
CA LYS A 37 -7.72 -15.01 11.85
C LYS A 37 -7.51 -15.83 13.12
N ASP A 38 -6.93 -17.02 13.02
CA ASP A 38 -6.61 -17.86 14.19
C ASP A 38 -5.58 -17.16 15.08
N LYS A 39 -4.52 -16.61 14.49
CA LYS A 39 -3.53 -15.82 15.24
C LYS A 39 -4.16 -14.64 15.98
N ILE A 40 -5.09 -13.94 15.33
CA ILE A 40 -5.82 -12.83 15.95
C ILE A 40 -6.68 -13.33 17.11
N ARG A 41 -7.44 -14.42 16.93
CA ARG A 41 -8.27 -15.01 17.99
C ARG A 41 -7.43 -15.39 19.21
N ASP A 42 -6.31 -16.08 19.00
CA ASP A 42 -5.43 -16.51 20.08
C ASP A 42 -4.78 -15.31 20.79
N ALA A 43 -4.46 -14.24 20.05
CA ALA A 43 -3.94 -13.00 20.61
C ALA A 43 -5.03 -12.19 21.36
N GLN A 44 -6.30 -12.24 20.93
CA GLN A 44 -7.41 -11.66 21.68
C GLN A 44 -7.56 -12.33 23.05
N GLU A 45 -7.25 -13.62 23.14
CA GLU A 45 -7.33 -14.35 24.40
C GLU A 45 -6.30 -13.87 25.43
N LYS A 46 -5.13 -13.47 24.94
CA LYS A 46 -4.02 -12.97 25.75
C LYS A 46 -4.10 -11.48 26.06
N ASP A 47 -4.93 -10.71 25.35
CA ASP A 47 -5.04 -9.25 25.49
C ASP A 47 -5.97 -8.87 26.67
N PRO A 48 -5.44 -8.33 27.79
CA PRO A 48 -6.25 -8.02 28.98
C PRO A 48 -7.31 -6.94 28.73
N HIS A 49 -7.10 -6.05 27.76
CA HIS A 49 -8.07 -5.01 27.43
C HIS A 49 -9.26 -5.61 26.68
N LEU A 50 -9.00 -6.47 25.68
CA LEU A 50 -10.06 -7.13 24.93
C LEU A 50 -10.84 -8.13 25.79
N GLN A 51 -10.18 -8.79 26.75
CA GLN A 51 -10.88 -9.64 27.73
C GLN A 51 -11.87 -8.83 28.58
N LYS A 52 -11.48 -7.66 29.09
CA LYS A 52 -12.40 -6.76 29.80
C LYS A 52 -13.58 -6.32 28.92
N VAL A 53 -13.35 -6.13 27.62
CA VAL A 53 -14.42 -5.83 26.67
C VAL A 53 -15.35 -7.04 26.49
N LYS A 54 -14.81 -8.26 26.35
CA LYS A 54 -15.60 -9.50 26.28
C LYS A 54 -16.51 -9.65 27.50
N THR A 55 -15.99 -9.46 28.71
CA THR A 55 -16.80 -9.53 29.95
C THR A 55 -17.94 -8.50 29.95
N LYS A 56 -17.67 -7.26 29.55
CA LYS A 56 -18.71 -6.21 29.46
C LYS A 56 -19.80 -6.53 28.43
N VAL A 57 -19.45 -7.20 27.33
CA VAL A 57 -20.41 -7.66 26.32
C VAL A 57 -21.28 -8.77 26.90
N GLN A 58 -20.70 -9.73 27.63
CA GLN A 58 -21.45 -10.80 28.31
C GLN A 58 -22.39 -10.25 29.40
N GLU A 59 -21.98 -9.19 30.11
CA GLU A 59 -22.80 -8.48 31.08
C GLU A 59 -23.90 -7.60 30.44
N GLY A 60 -23.98 -7.52 29.11
CA GLY A 60 -24.95 -6.68 28.40
C GLY A 60 -24.71 -5.17 28.52
N LYS A 61 -23.51 -4.75 28.96
CA LYS A 61 -23.14 -3.34 29.18
C LYS A 61 -22.49 -2.68 27.96
N ASN A 62 -22.35 -3.39 26.85
CA ASN A 62 -21.71 -2.89 25.64
C ASN A 62 -22.34 -3.43 24.36
N ASN A 63 -23.06 -2.57 23.64
CA ASN A 63 -23.76 -2.94 22.40
C ASN A 63 -22.90 -2.74 21.13
N GLN A 64 -21.69 -2.17 21.26
CA GLN A 64 -20.83 -1.91 20.11
C GLN A 64 -20.08 -3.18 19.66
N PHE A 65 -19.84 -4.11 20.57
CA PHE A 65 -19.04 -5.31 20.33
C PHE A 65 -19.89 -6.57 20.42
N ILE A 66 -19.52 -7.56 19.61
CA ILE A 66 -20.20 -8.85 19.51
C ILE A 66 -19.16 -9.95 19.67
N ILE A 67 -19.50 -11.00 20.41
CA ILE A 67 -18.68 -12.21 20.50
C ILE A 67 -19.30 -13.24 19.55
N GLN A 68 -18.53 -13.73 18.58
CA GLN A 68 -18.94 -14.83 17.71
C GLN A 68 -18.92 -16.17 18.43
N GLY A 69 -19.57 -17.19 17.85
CA GLY A 69 -19.65 -18.54 18.44
C GLY A 69 -18.29 -19.24 18.63
N ASP A 70 -17.25 -18.78 17.93
CA ASP A 70 -15.86 -19.24 18.05
C ASP A 70 -15.05 -18.45 19.10
N GLY A 71 -15.68 -17.54 19.85
CA GLY A 71 -15.05 -16.70 20.86
C GLY A 71 -14.35 -15.44 20.31
N MET A 72 -14.44 -15.18 19.01
CA MET A 72 -13.84 -14.01 18.38
C MET A 72 -14.61 -12.73 18.71
N LEU A 73 -13.91 -11.68 19.12
CA LEU A 73 -14.50 -10.37 19.39
C LEU A 73 -14.55 -9.52 18.12
N LEU A 74 -15.73 -8.98 17.82
CA LEU A 74 -15.98 -8.09 16.68
C LEU A 74 -16.51 -6.73 17.15
N ASN A 75 -16.20 -5.68 16.40
CA ASN A 75 -16.85 -4.36 16.48
C ASN A 75 -17.81 -4.23 15.28
N GLY A 76 -19.12 -4.38 15.53
CA GLY A 76 -20.10 -4.62 14.47
C GLY A 76 -19.78 -5.90 13.69
N ARG A 77 -19.31 -5.75 12.44
CA ARG A 77 -18.91 -6.88 11.56
C ARG A 77 -17.40 -7.02 11.36
N ARG A 78 -16.60 -6.24 12.10
CA ARG A 78 -15.15 -6.13 11.92
C ARG A 78 -14.43 -6.88 13.03
N VAL A 79 -13.41 -7.63 12.68
CA VAL A 79 -12.52 -8.31 13.63
C VAL A 79 -11.75 -7.28 14.44
N CYS A 80 -11.82 -7.38 15.77
CA CYS A 80 -11.00 -6.56 16.66
C CYS A 80 -9.56 -7.07 16.65
N VAL A 81 -8.61 -6.26 16.21
CA VAL A 81 -7.19 -6.64 16.21
C VAL A 81 -6.55 -6.20 17.53
N PRO A 82 -5.97 -7.13 18.32
CA PRO A 82 -5.25 -6.83 19.56
C PRO A 82 -4.13 -5.80 19.39
N ASN A 83 -3.63 -5.26 20.50
CA ASN A 83 -2.46 -4.37 20.47
C ASN A 83 -1.14 -5.14 20.38
N VAL A 84 -1.01 -5.92 19.30
CA VAL A 84 0.16 -6.73 18.95
C VAL A 84 0.72 -6.18 17.64
N GLU A 85 1.93 -5.64 17.68
CA GLU A 85 2.55 -4.93 16.56
C GLU A 85 2.74 -5.85 15.36
N GLU A 86 3.13 -7.11 15.59
CA GLU A 86 3.36 -8.11 14.56
C GLU A 86 2.09 -8.38 13.75
N LEU A 87 0.93 -8.54 14.42
CA LEU A 87 -0.34 -8.82 13.74
C LEU A 87 -0.82 -7.62 12.92
N ARG A 88 -0.74 -6.41 13.49
CA ARG A 88 -1.13 -5.20 12.76
C ARG A 88 -0.22 -4.97 11.56
N THR A 89 1.08 -5.22 11.73
CA THR A 89 2.07 -5.13 10.66
C THR A 89 1.83 -6.17 9.58
N GLU A 90 1.51 -7.42 9.93
CA GLU A 90 1.17 -8.48 8.97
C GLU A 90 -0.03 -8.08 8.10
N ILE A 91 -1.11 -7.57 8.70
CA ILE A 91 -2.29 -7.05 7.99
C ILE A 91 -1.92 -5.90 7.05
N MET A 92 -1.15 -4.92 7.55
CA MET A 92 -0.76 -3.75 6.76
C MET A 92 0.22 -4.13 5.63
N HIS A 93 1.11 -5.07 5.89
CA HIS A 93 2.09 -5.55 4.93
C HIS A 93 1.39 -6.26 3.77
N GLU A 94 0.48 -7.19 4.04
CA GLU A 94 -0.31 -7.86 3.02
C GLU A 94 -1.12 -6.86 2.18
N ALA A 95 -1.81 -5.92 2.83
CA ALA A 95 -2.62 -4.93 2.12
C ALA A 95 -1.80 -3.90 1.31
N HIS A 96 -0.49 -3.78 1.54
CA HIS A 96 0.34 -2.80 0.86
C HIS A 96 1.28 -3.41 -0.20
N TYR A 97 1.90 -4.54 0.13
CA TYR A 97 2.96 -5.17 -0.68
C TYR A 97 2.46 -6.36 -1.49
N ALA A 98 1.20 -6.80 -1.33
CA ALA A 98 0.66 -7.82 -2.21
C ALA A 98 0.79 -7.37 -3.69
N PRO A 99 1.18 -8.27 -4.62
CA PRO A 99 1.39 -7.91 -6.02
C PRO A 99 0.19 -7.21 -6.68
N TYR A 100 -1.03 -7.58 -6.27
CA TYR A 100 -2.28 -6.99 -6.73
C TYR A 100 -2.68 -5.68 -6.03
N ALA A 101 -2.08 -5.34 -4.90
CA ALA A 101 -2.43 -4.15 -4.13
C ALA A 101 -1.88 -2.85 -4.76
N MET A 102 -0.79 -2.95 -5.52
CA MET A 102 -0.14 -1.84 -6.22
C MET A 102 0.21 -0.66 -5.29
N HIS A 103 0.76 -0.92 -4.10
CA HIS A 103 1.18 0.11 -3.15
C HIS A 103 0.11 1.20 -2.90
N PRO A 104 -1.07 0.83 -2.37
CA PRO A 104 -2.17 1.76 -2.20
C PRO A 104 -1.78 2.91 -1.25
N GLY A 105 -2.27 4.12 -1.55
CA GLY A 105 -2.15 5.24 -0.63
C GLY A 105 -2.98 5.04 0.65
N SER A 106 -2.66 5.79 1.71
CA SER A 106 -3.21 5.61 3.05
C SER A 106 -4.74 5.60 3.08
N THR A 107 -5.39 6.50 2.34
CA THR A 107 -6.87 6.56 2.25
C THR A 107 -7.47 5.31 1.62
N LYS A 108 -6.87 4.82 0.53
CA LYS A 108 -7.32 3.62 -0.17
C LYS A 108 -7.12 2.40 0.73
N MET A 109 -5.90 2.24 1.26
CA MET A 109 -5.55 1.13 2.15
C MET A 109 -6.47 1.06 3.38
N TYR A 110 -6.75 2.19 4.03
CA TYR A 110 -7.70 2.23 5.15
C TYR A 110 -9.11 1.83 4.73
N ARG A 111 -9.59 2.31 3.57
CA ARG A 111 -10.91 1.96 3.05
C ARG A 111 -11.03 0.47 2.75
N ASP A 112 -9.96 -0.14 2.27
CA ASP A 112 -9.94 -1.56 1.89
C ASP A 112 -9.87 -2.46 3.14
N LEU A 113 -9.17 -2.05 4.20
CA LEU A 113 -9.07 -2.78 5.47
C LEU A 113 -10.30 -2.59 6.39
N ARG A 114 -10.92 -1.41 6.37
CA ARG A 114 -11.99 -1.00 7.31
C ARG A 114 -13.20 -1.95 7.36
N PRO A 115 -13.65 -2.60 6.27
CA PRO A 115 -14.77 -3.54 6.33
C PRO A 115 -14.47 -4.79 7.17
N TYR A 116 -13.20 -5.19 7.28
CA TYR A 116 -12.79 -6.47 7.84
C TYR A 116 -12.17 -6.33 9.23
N TYR A 117 -11.38 -5.28 9.47
CA TYR A 117 -10.60 -5.12 10.69
C TYR A 117 -10.94 -3.82 11.42
N TRP A 118 -10.72 -3.84 12.73
CA TRP A 118 -10.86 -2.67 13.58
C TRP A 118 -9.85 -2.68 14.73
N TRP A 119 -9.21 -1.54 14.97
CA TRP A 119 -8.51 -1.21 16.19
C TRP A 119 -8.48 0.33 16.37
N PRO A 120 -8.27 0.85 17.60
CA PRO A 120 -8.48 2.28 17.89
C PRO A 120 -7.67 3.25 17.02
N THR A 121 -6.41 2.93 16.72
CA THR A 121 -5.48 3.80 15.99
C THR A 121 -5.31 3.44 14.51
N MET A 122 -6.17 2.58 13.97
CA MET A 122 -6.05 2.01 12.62
C MET A 122 -5.77 3.01 11.51
N LYS A 123 -6.49 4.14 11.48
CA LYS A 123 -6.28 5.16 10.46
C LYS A 123 -4.89 5.81 10.55
N LYS A 124 -4.40 6.03 11.78
CA LYS A 124 -3.08 6.61 12.04
C LYS A 124 -1.98 5.61 11.65
N ASP A 125 -2.11 4.37 12.10
CA ASP A 125 -1.13 3.31 11.86
C ASP A 125 -0.98 3.04 10.35
N VAL A 126 -2.10 3.01 9.60
CA VAL A 126 -2.08 2.90 8.13
C VAL A 126 -1.38 4.09 7.47
N ALA A 127 -1.61 5.31 7.96
CA ALA A 127 -0.96 6.50 7.41
C ALA A 127 0.55 6.46 7.63
N GLU A 128 0.99 6.09 8.83
CA GLU A 128 2.40 5.96 9.19
C GLU A 128 3.09 4.83 8.42
N PHE A 129 2.43 3.68 8.28
CA PHE A 129 2.95 2.55 7.51
C PHE A 129 3.21 2.91 6.04
N VAL A 130 2.21 3.53 5.38
CA VAL A 130 2.35 3.96 3.98
C VAL A 130 3.39 5.08 3.84
N ALA A 131 3.51 5.95 4.84
CA ALA A 131 4.51 7.02 4.83
C ALA A 131 5.95 6.48 4.88
N ARG A 132 6.19 5.30 5.46
CA ARG A 132 7.52 4.64 5.51
C ARG A 132 7.90 3.91 4.20
N CYS A 133 6.97 3.77 3.25
CA CYS A 133 7.24 3.06 2.00
C CYS A 133 8.03 3.92 1.00
N LEU A 134 9.27 3.52 0.70
CA LEU A 134 10.17 4.21 -0.24
C LEU A 134 9.58 4.31 -1.65
N THR A 135 8.98 3.23 -2.17
CA THR A 135 8.34 3.23 -3.49
C THR A 135 7.24 4.28 -3.56
N CYS A 136 6.37 4.32 -2.54
CA CYS A 136 5.32 5.32 -2.43
C CYS A 136 5.86 6.76 -2.32
N GLN A 137 6.95 6.98 -1.59
CA GLN A 137 7.58 8.29 -1.45
C GLN A 137 8.16 8.80 -2.78
N GLN A 138 8.73 7.90 -3.59
CA GLN A 138 9.35 8.26 -4.88
C GLN A 138 8.32 8.54 -5.97
N VAL A 139 7.26 7.73 -6.05
CA VAL A 139 6.28 7.84 -7.15
C VAL A 139 5.20 8.91 -6.89
N LYS A 140 4.93 9.24 -5.63
CA LYS A 140 3.89 10.24 -5.33
C LYS A 140 4.44 11.63 -5.58
N ALA A 141 3.90 12.27 -6.62
CA ALA A 141 4.05 13.71 -6.82
C ALA A 141 3.65 14.46 -5.53
N LYS A 142 4.48 15.42 -5.12
CA LYS A 142 4.11 16.36 -4.07
C LYS A 142 2.93 17.18 -4.59
N HIS A 143 1.73 16.93 -4.08
CA HIS A 143 0.55 17.78 -4.32
C HIS A 143 0.62 19.08 -3.49
N GLN A 144 1.83 19.55 -3.20
CA GLN A 144 2.00 20.85 -2.57
C GLN A 144 1.75 21.91 -3.64
N ALA A 145 1.13 23.02 -3.23
CA ALA A 145 1.05 24.19 -4.09
C ALA A 145 2.48 24.58 -4.53
N PRO A 146 2.67 25.07 -5.77
CA PRO A 146 3.97 25.54 -6.23
C PRO A 146 4.57 26.49 -5.19
N ALA A 147 5.88 26.33 -4.94
CA ALA A 147 6.58 26.90 -3.79
C ALA A 147 6.66 28.45 -3.77
N GLY A 148 6.02 29.14 -4.72
CA GLY A 148 5.98 30.59 -4.79
C GLY A 148 4.85 31.09 -5.68
N LYS A 149 4.52 32.37 -5.52
CA LYS A 149 3.75 33.11 -6.52
C LYS A 149 4.62 33.20 -7.77
N LEU A 150 4.03 32.96 -8.95
CA LEU A 150 4.69 33.34 -10.20
C LEU A 150 4.96 34.84 -10.12
N HIS A 151 6.23 35.23 -10.04
CA HIS A 151 6.62 36.63 -10.12
C HIS A 151 6.43 37.07 -11.56
N LEU A 152 5.54 38.04 -11.78
CA LEU A 152 5.45 38.68 -13.08
C LEU A 152 6.78 39.41 -13.34
N LEU A 153 7.38 39.16 -14.49
CA LEU A 153 8.58 39.89 -14.91
C LEU A 153 8.21 41.37 -15.04
N SER A 154 9.13 42.28 -14.66
CA SER A 154 8.91 43.71 -14.85
C SER A 154 8.66 43.99 -16.33
N VAL A 155 7.71 44.87 -16.61
CA VAL A 155 7.45 45.34 -17.98
C VAL A 155 8.70 46.10 -18.43
N PRO A 156 9.31 45.74 -19.57
CA PRO A 156 10.44 46.49 -20.10
C PRO A 156 10.01 47.92 -20.46
N GLU A 157 10.88 48.89 -20.18
CA GLU A 157 10.64 50.31 -20.48
C GLU A 157 10.95 50.62 -21.95
N TRP A 158 11.81 49.82 -22.58
CA TRP A 158 12.27 50.04 -23.96
C TRP A 158 12.24 48.78 -24.82
N LYS A 159 12.10 49.01 -26.13
CA LYS A 159 12.25 47.93 -27.13
C LYS A 159 13.64 47.30 -27.01
N TRP A 160 13.70 45.98 -27.12
CA TRP A 160 14.94 45.18 -27.05
C TRP A 160 15.59 45.08 -25.67
N GLU A 161 14.96 45.59 -24.62
CA GLU A 161 15.45 45.45 -23.25
C GLU A 161 15.36 44.00 -22.75
N LYS A 162 14.33 43.28 -23.22
CA LYS A 162 14.09 41.89 -22.86
C LYS A 162 13.76 41.07 -24.10
N ILE A 163 14.61 40.09 -24.36
CA ILE A 163 14.45 39.13 -25.46
C ILE A 163 14.31 37.76 -24.81
N THR A 164 13.19 37.11 -25.08
CA THR A 164 12.99 35.72 -24.69
C THR A 164 13.22 34.85 -25.92
N VAL A 165 14.05 33.82 -25.77
CA VAL A 165 14.39 32.85 -26.81
C VAL A 165 13.96 31.48 -26.34
N ASP A 166 13.31 30.73 -27.23
CA ASP A 166 12.92 29.35 -26.98
C ASP A 166 13.25 28.48 -28.20
N PHE A 167 13.34 27.17 -27.98
CA PHE A 167 13.75 26.19 -28.99
C PHE A 167 12.72 25.07 -29.10
N ILE A 168 12.22 24.87 -30.30
CA ILE A 168 11.46 23.67 -30.66
C ILE A 168 12.45 22.69 -31.28
N VAL A 169 12.74 21.59 -30.58
CA VAL A 169 13.71 20.57 -30.98
C VAL A 169 13.02 19.24 -31.31
N GLY A 170 13.70 18.36 -32.06
CA GLY A 170 13.17 17.03 -32.42
C GLY A 170 12.27 17.03 -33.66
N LEU A 171 12.38 18.04 -34.52
CA LEU A 171 11.65 18.12 -35.79
C LEU A 171 12.26 17.18 -36.85
N PRO A 172 11.49 16.78 -37.88
CA PRO A 172 12.04 16.07 -39.02
C PRO A 172 13.23 16.81 -39.64
N ARG A 173 14.33 16.08 -39.88
CA ARG A 173 15.57 16.68 -40.38
C ARG A 173 15.37 17.24 -41.77
N THR A 174 15.76 18.50 -41.95
CA THR A 174 15.89 19.11 -43.28
C THR A 174 17.03 18.45 -44.07
N PHE A 175 17.10 18.68 -45.39
CA PHE A 175 18.23 18.24 -46.22
C PHE A 175 19.59 18.74 -45.74
N ARG A 176 19.61 19.89 -45.05
CA ARG A 176 20.81 20.48 -44.41
C ARG A 176 21.06 19.98 -42.98
N LYS A 177 20.31 18.96 -42.53
CA LYS A 177 20.43 18.28 -41.22
C LYS A 177 20.08 19.12 -39.98
N HIS A 178 19.29 20.19 -40.14
CA HIS A 178 18.71 20.90 -38.99
C HIS A 178 17.42 20.20 -38.52
N ASP A 179 17.21 20.11 -37.21
CA ASP A 179 16.06 19.50 -36.52
C ASP A 179 15.48 20.38 -35.40
N ALA A 180 15.90 21.65 -35.34
CA ALA A 180 15.42 22.60 -34.37
C ALA A 180 15.08 23.94 -35.02
N ILE A 181 14.06 24.60 -34.50
CA ILE A 181 13.72 25.99 -34.80
C ILE A 181 13.86 26.76 -33.50
N TRP A 182 14.64 27.83 -33.52
CA TRP A 182 14.62 28.82 -32.45
C TRP A 182 13.68 29.95 -32.83
N TRP A 183 12.92 30.42 -31.86
CA TRP A 183 12.04 31.56 -32.03
C TRP A 183 12.33 32.54 -30.89
N MET A 184 12.21 33.81 -31.21
CA MET A 184 12.42 34.88 -30.24
C MET A 184 11.23 35.83 -30.28
N TRP A 185 10.83 36.31 -29.12
CA TRP A 185 9.92 37.43 -28.99
C TRP A 185 10.51 38.48 -28.07
N ILE A 186 10.10 39.71 -28.30
CA ILE A 186 10.51 40.88 -27.54
C ILE A 186 9.32 41.19 -26.65
N ASP A 187 9.56 41.15 -25.34
CA ASP A 187 8.55 41.53 -24.33
C ASP A 187 8.46 43.06 -24.19
#